data_AF-A0AAD0I459-F1
#
_entry.id   AF-A0AAD0I459-F1
#
_cell.length_a   1.000
_cell.length_b   1.000
_cell.length_c   1.000
_cell.angle_alpha   90.00
_cell.angle_beta   90.00
_cell.angle_gamma   90.00
#
_symmetry.space_group_name_H-M   'P 1'
#
loop_
_entity.id
_entity.type
_entity.pdbx_description
1 polymer ?
#
loop_
_entity_poly.entity_id
_entity_poly.type
_entity_poly.pdbx_seq_one_letter_code
_entity_poly.pdbx_strand_id
1 'polypeptide(L)'
;MKQRGFTLVELMVAMIIGSIIVLGSGQLFLSTFSTFNKVDEVSRQQEAVVFIAQVLGPALRQSQDILPDKRFELSCQIISKRCVCSVRDMREGNQPLMNFYKQFDEGQALDGGNCSEERENIATLVSGSQHLYQISLPIAQNGQLVVFHVTNRQALLNVVNSRE
;
A
#
# COMPACT_ATOMS: atom_id res chain seq x y z
N MET A 1 -34.01 21.49 -59.55
CA MET A 1 -33.46 20.97 -58.28
C MET A 1 -34.57 20.95 -57.24
N LYS A 2 -34.90 19.79 -56.67
CA LYS A 2 -35.95 19.66 -55.65
C LYS A 2 -35.26 19.52 -54.29
N GLN A 3 -35.22 20.60 -53.52
CA GLN A 3 -34.80 20.54 -52.11
C GLN A 3 -35.85 19.72 -51.36
N ARG A 4 -35.51 18.49 -50.97
CA ARG A 4 -36.29 17.72 -50.00
C ARG A 4 -35.98 18.33 -48.63
N GLY A 5 -36.90 19.14 -48.12
CA GLY A 5 -36.83 19.63 -46.75
C GLY A 5 -36.91 18.47 -45.77
N PHE A 6 -36.04 18.48 -44.75
CA PHE A 6 -36.06 17.52 -43.66
C PHE A 6 -37.41 17.57 -42.94
N THR A 7 -37.97 16.39 -42.63
CA THR A 7 -39.21 16.33 -41.86
C THR A 7 -38.93 16.64 -40.39
N LEU A 8 -39.89 17.23 -39.69
CA LEU A 8 -39.73 17.59 -38.27
C LEU A 8 -39.45 16.35 -37.40
N VAL A 9 -39.98 15.19 -37.81
CA VAL A 9 -39.74 13.89 -37.17
C VAL A 9 -38.30 13.42 -37.35
N GLU A 10 -37.69 13.55 -38.53
CA GLU A 10 -36.28 13.21 -38.74
C GLU A 10 -35.35 14.03 -37.84
N LEU A 11 -35.68 15.31 -37.62
CA LEU A 11 -34.86 16.18 -36.78
C LEU A 11 -34.96 15.78 -35.30
N MET A 12 -36.15 15.42 -34.83
CA MET A 12 -36.32 14.90 -33.47
C MET A 12 -35.57 13.58 -33.25
N VAL A 13 -35.61 12.67 -34.23
CA VAL A 13 -34.87 11.39 -34.17
C VAL A 13 -33.37 11.64 -34.14
N ALA A 14 -32.86 12.53 -34.99
CA ALA A 14 -31.44 12.88 -35.01
C ALA A 14 -30.95 13.47 -33.67
N MET A 15 -31.76 14.33 -33.05
CA MET A 15 -31.44 14.91 -31.75
C MET A 15 -31.45 13.86 -30.63
N ILE A 16 -32.45 12.97 -30.61
CA ILE A 16 -32.55 11.89 -29.62
C ILE A 16 -31.35 10.94 -29.73
N ILE A 17 -31.01 10.50 -30.95
CA ILE A 17 -29.86 9.61 -31.17
C ILE A 17 -28.56 10.32 -30.76
N GLY A 18 -28.39 11.59 -31.11
CA GLY A 18 -27.24 12.40 -30.70
C GLY A 18 -27.11 12.50 -29.17
N SER A 19 -28.21 12.77 -28.46
CA SER A 19 -28.22 12.85 -27.00
C SER A 19 -27.89 11.52 -26.33
N ILE A 20 -28.41 10.40 -26.83
CA ILE A 20 -28.11 9.06 -26.29
C ILE A 20 -26.62 8.74 -26.44
N ILE A 21 -26.04 9.03 -27.60
CA ILE A 21 -24.61 8.79 -27.86
C ILE A 21 -23.74 9.64 -26.92
N VAL A 22 -24.02 10.94 -26.80
CA VAL A 22 -23.26 11.86 -25.93
C VAL A 22 -23.35 11.45 -24.46
N LEU A 23 -24.54 11.07 -23.98
CA LEU A 23 -24.73 10.60 -22.60
C LEU A 23 -24.02 9.27 -22.36
N GLY A 24 -24.12 8.32 -23.29
CA GLY A 24 -23.43 7.03 -23.22
C GLY A 24 -21.91 7.17 -23.21
N SER A 25 -21.35 7.98 -24.11
CA SER A 25 -19.91 8.23 -24.15
C SER A 25 -19.41 9.05 -22.96
N GLY A 26 -20.22 10.00 -22.47
CA GLY A 26 -19.87 10.84 -21.33
C GLY A 26 -19.65 10.05 -20.05
N GLN A 27 -20.48 9.04 -19.78
CA GLN A 27 -20.28 8.16 -18.63
C GLN A 27 -19.03 7.29 -18.75
N LEU A 28 -18.76 6.75 -19.94
CA LEU A 28 -17.55 5.96 -20.19
C LEU A 28 -16.28 6.80 -20.03
N PHE A 29 -16.30 8.05 -20.49
CA PHE A 29 -15.20 9.00 -20.34
C PHE A 29 -14.93 9.32 -18.86
N LEU A 30 -15.97 9.60 -18.07
CA LEU A 30 -15.82 9.87 -16.63
C LEU A 30 -15.36 8.64 -15.84
N SER A 31 -15.86 7.46 -16.17
CA SER A 31 -15.41 6.19 -15.57
C SER A 31 -13.93 5.91 -15.82
N THR A 32 -13.43 6.30 -17.00
CA THR A 32 -12.02 6.15 -17.37
C THR A 32 -11.11 7.02 -16.49
N PHE A 33 -11.47 8.28 -16.22
CA PHE A 33 -10.71 9.14 -15.30
C PHE A 33 -10.75 8.66 -13.84
N SER A 34 -11.89 8.13 -13.41
CA SER A 34 -12.04 7.51 -12.09
C SER A 34 -11.11 6.30 -11.91
N THR A 35 -10.94 5.50 -12.97
CA THR A 35 -10.09 4.30 -12.95
C THR A 35 -8.60 4.67 -12.90
N PHE A 36 -8.17 5.71 -13.63
CA PHE A 36 -6.76 6.14 -13.62
C PHE A 36 -6.26 6.62 -12.26
N ASN A 37 -7.06 7.39 -11.52
CA ASN A 37 -6.67 7.85 -10.18
C ASN A 37 -6.53 6.68 -9.18
N LYS A 38 -7.40 5.66 -9.31
CA LYS A 38 -7.31 4.44 -8.50
C LYS A 38 -6.06 3.61 -8.80
N VAL A 39 -5.62 3.57 -10.06
CA VAL A 39 -4.43 2.81 -10.46
C VAL A 39 -3.13 3.44 -9.95
N ASP A 40 -2.97 4.77 -10.02
CA ASP A 40 -1.75 5.44 -9.52
C ASP A 40 -1.56 5.23 -8.01
N GLU A 41 -2.64 5.30 -7.24
CA GLU A 41 -2.59 5.08 -5.79
C GLU A 41 -2.20 3.64 -5.44
N VAL A 42 -2.76 2.65 -6.14
CA VAL A 42 -2.38 1.24 -5.97
C VAL A 42 -0.93 0.99 -6.41
N SER A 43 -0.47 1.64 -7.48
CA SER A 43 0.90 1.50 -7.98
C SER A 43 1.92 1.94 -6.93
N ARG A 44 1.69 3.07 -6.26
CA ARG A 44 2.61 3.58 -5.22
C ARG A 44 2.65 2.68 -3.98
N GLN A 45 1.54 2.00 -3.64
CA GLN A 45 1.52 1.01 -2.58
C GLN A 45 2.33 -0.25 -2.93
N GLN A 46 2.21 -0.71 -4.18
CA GLN A 46 2.95 -1.90 -4.65
C GLN A 46 4.46 -1.65 -4.62
N GLU A 47 4.91 -0.47 -5.07
CA GLU A 47 6.33 -0.08 -5.01
C GLU A 47 6.86 -0.09 -3.56
N ALA A 48 6.09 0.48 -2.64
CA ALA A 48 6.45 0.54 -1.24
C ALA A 48 6.56 -0.86 -0.59
N VAL A 49 5.60 -1.76 -0.83
CA VAL A 49 5.67 -3.14 -0.31
C VAL A 49 6.88 -3.89 -0.87
N VAL A 50 7.14 -3.75 -2.17
CA VAL A 50 8.28 -4.42 -2.83
C VAL A 50 9.60 -3.91 -2.25
N PHE A 51 9.75 -2.60 -2.11
CA PHE A 51 10.96 -1.99 -1.54
C PHE A 51 11.22 -2.51 -0.12
N ILE A 52 10.21 -2.56 0.74
CA ILE A 52 10.34 -3.09 2.11
C ILE A 52 10.79 -4.54 2.09
N ALA A 53 10.15 -5.39 1.27
CA ALA A 53 10.52 -6.80 1.19
C ALA A 53 11.98 -6.98 0.75
N GLN A 54 12.46 -6.12 -0.14
CA GLN A 54 13.84 -6.10 -0.63
C GLN A 54 14.85 -5.53 0.37
N VAL A 55 14.44 -4.62 1.26
CA VAL A 55 15.33 -4.03 2.28
C VAL A 55 15.31 -4.84 3.58
N LEU A 56 14.13 -5.06 4.18
CA LEU A 56 13.99 -5.75 5.46
C LEU A 56 14.28 -7.25 5.33
N GLY A 57 13.89 -7.88 4.22
CA GLY A 57 14.07 -9.31 4.02
C GLY A 57 15.54 -9.76 4.13
N PRO A 58 16.46 -9.21 3.30
CA PRO A 58 17.89 -9.47 3.41
C PRO A 58 18.48 -9.05 4.75
N ALA A 59 18.05 -7.91 5.28
CA ALA A 59 18.53 -7.38 6.54
C ALA A 59 18.26 -8.30 7.74
N LEU A 60 17.10 -8.98 7.75
CA LEU A 60 16.72 -9.98 8.76
C LEU A 60 17.30 -11.37 8.47
N ARG A 61 17.47 -11.73 7.19
CA ARG A 61 18.10 -13.01 6.79
C ARG A 61 19.57 -13.09 7.20
N GLN A 62 20.28 -11.98 7.11
CA GLN A 62 21.72 -11.87 7.35
C GLN A 62 22.05 -11.29 8.73
N SER A 63 21.06 -10.91 9.54
CA SER A 63 21.32 -10.34 10.85
C SER A 63 22.03 -11.37 11.74
N GLN A 64 23.26 -11.02 12.17
CA GLN A 64 23.99 -11.75 13.20
C GLN A 64 23.39 -11.51 14.60
N ASP A 65 22.55 -10.47 14.74
CA ASP A 65 21.84 -10.16 15.98
C ASP A 65 20.82 -11.24 16.31
N ILE A 66 20.86 -11.68 17.57
CA ILE A 66 19.99 -12.71 18.15
C ILE A 66 18.56 -12.15 18.34
N LEU A 67 18.40 -10.82 18.42
CA LEU A 67 17.12 -10.12 18.52
C LEU A 67 16.99 -9.03 17.44
N PRO A 68 16.75 -9.40 16.17
CA PRO A 68 16.53 -8.44 15.10
C PRO A 68 15.18 -7.72 15.19
N ASP A 69 14.36 -8.09 16.19
CA ASP A 69 13.08 -7.47 16.55
C ASP A 69 13.21 -5.96 16.80
N LYS A 70 14.32 -5.50 17.39
CA LYS A 70 14.56 -4.08 17.72
C LYS A 70 15.27 -3.26 16.65
N ARG A 71 15.50 -3.83 15.47
CA ARG A 71 16.25 -3.13 14.42
C ARG A 71 15.38 -2.13 13.65
N PHE A 72 14.10 -2.47 13.47
CA PHE A 72 13.19 -1.72 12.63
C PHE A 72 11.98 -1.23 13.42
N GLU A 73 11.76 0.08 13.39
CA GLU A 73 10.66 0.77 14.07
C GLU A 73 9.70 1.37 13.03
N LEU A 74 8.39 1.30 13.31
CA LEU A 74 7.36 1.99 12.54
C LEU A 74 6.84 3.19 13.34
N SER A 75 6.96 4.37 12.77
CA SER A 75 6.41 5.60 13.33
C SER A 75 5.43 6.22 12.35
N CYS A 76 4.16 6.29 12.75
CA CYS A 76 3.07 6.85 11.96
C CYS A 76 2.60 8.18 12.56
N GLN A 77 2.56 9.23 11.74
CA GLN A 77 2.17 10.57 12.16
C GLN A 77 1.26 11.23 11.12
N ILE A 78 0.36 12.11 11.60
CA ILE A 78 -0.54 12.85 10.73
C ILE A 78 0.19 14.08 10.19
N ILE A 79 0.40 14.13 8.88
CA ILE A 79 0.96 15.28 8.17
C ILE A 79 -0.06 15.74 7.15
N SER A 80 -0.52 17.00 7.25
CA SER A 80 -1.40 17.62 6.26
C SER A 80 -2.66 16.80 5.94
N LYS A 81 -3.34 16.27 6.99
CA LYS A 81 -4.53 15.40 6.85
C LYS A 81 -4.26 14.11 6.07
N ARG A 82 -3.07 13.54 6.17
CA ARG A 82 -2.76 12.18 5.74
C ARG A 82 -1.95 11.49 6.84
N CYS A 83 -2.18 10.20 7.04
CA CYS A 83 -1.32 9.42 7.91
C CYS A 83 -0.09 8.95 7.14
N VAL A 84 1.07 9.41 7.57
CA VAL A 84 2.36 9.05 6.99
C VAL A 84 3.07 8.13 7.96
N CYS A 85 3.33 6.90 7.53
CA CYS A 85 4.09 5.92 8.26
C CYS A 85 5.52 5.87 7.72
N SER A 86 6.48 5.92 8.63
CA SER A 86 7.92 5.88 8.34
C SER A 86 8.53 4.63 8.97
N VAL A 87 9.28 3.86 8.17
CA VAL A 87 10.08 2.74 8.66
C VAL A 87 11.50 3.26 8.90
N ARG A 88 12.04 3.04 10.09
CA ARG A 88 13.39 3.49 10.48
C ARG A 88 14.28 2.31 10.80
N ASP A 89 15.56 2.39 10.44
CA ASP A 89 16.59 1.47 10.92
C ASP A 89 17.30 2.10 12.12
N MET A 90 17.17 1.47 13.29
CA MET A 90 17.77 1.96 14.53
C MET A 90 19.29 1.73 14.58
N ARG A 91 19.87 0.90 13.71
CA ARG A 91 21.33 0.66 13.66
C ARG A 91 22.09 1.81 13.03
N GLU A 92 21.49 2.53 12.09
CA GLU A 92 22.13 3.62 11.34
C GLU A 92 21.62 4.99 11.77
N GLY A 93 21.58 5.24 13.09
CA GLY A 93 21.26 6.57 13.62
C GLY A 93 19.81 7.00 13.40
N ASN A 94 18.87 6.04 13.35
CA ASN A 94 17.43 6.27 13.23
C ASN A 94 17.01 6.95 11.91
N GLN A 95 17.71 6.65 10.81
CA GLN A 95 17.38 7.19 9.50
C GLN A 95 16.06 6.57 8.97
N PRO A 96 15.17 7.40 8.39
CA PRO A 96 13.98 6.89 7.72
C PRO A 96 14.41 6.16 6.43
N LEU A 97 14.16 4.85 6.40
CA LEU A 97 14.38 4.03 5.21
C LEU A 97 13.36 4.36 4.12
N MET A 98 12.11 4.60 4.52
CA MET A 98 11.04 4.99 3.62
C MET A 98 9.83 5.55 4.35
N ASN A 99 8.97 6.21 3.58
CA ASN A 99 7.67 6.69 4.00
C ASN A 99 6.58 6.13 3.09
N PHE A 100 5.43 5.78 3.67
CA PHE A 100 4.23 5.40 2.93
C PHE A 100 2.98 5.98 3.60
N TYR A 101 1.88 6.02 2.85
CA TYR A 101 0.60 6.52 3.35
C TYR A 101 -0.26 5.35 3.81
N LYS A 102 -0.82 5.44 5.02
CA LYS A 102 -1.87 4.53 5.49
C LYS A 102 -3.20 5.01 4.90
N GLN A 103 -3.87 4.17 4.14
CA GLN A 103 -5.23 4.44 3.65
C GLN A 103 -6.25 4.23 4.76
N PHE A 104 -7.30 5.05 4.77
CA PHE A 104 -8.46 4.90 5.64
C PHE A 104 -9.70 4.83 4.78
N ASP A 105 -10.74 4.15 5.28
CA ASP A 105 -12.04 4.14 4.61
C ASP A 105 -12.62 5.55 4.50
N GLU A 106 -13.25 5.84 3.36
CA GLU A 106 -13.99 7.08 3.15
C GLU A 106 -15.05 7.25 4.26
N GLY A 107 -14.91 8.31 5.07
CA GLY A 107 -15.82 8.60 6.18
C GLY A 107 -15.25 8.33 7.58
N GLN A 108 -14.04 7.76 7.70
CA GLN A 108 -13.33 7.72 8.98
C GLN A 108 -12.60 9.05 9.23
N ALA A 109 -12.85 9.66 10.39
CA ALA A 109 -12.11 10.85 10.81
C ALA A 109 -10.63 10.49 11.01
N LEU A 110 -9.73 11.28 10.41
CA LEU A 110 -8.29 11.18 10.62
C LEU A 110 -7.95 11.78 11.99
N ASP A 111 -8.20 11.00 13.04
CA ASP A 111 -7.81 11.33 14.40
C ASP A 111 -6.50 10.63 14.78
N GLY A 112 -5.78 11.24 15.74
CA GLY A 112 -4.50 10.72 16.24
C GLY A 112 -4.55 9.25 16.64
N GLY A 113 -5.68 8.76 17.18
CA GLY A 113 -5.82 7.35 17.57
C GLY A 113 -5.88 6.35 16.41
N ASN A 114 -6.35 6.73 15.23
CA ASN A 114 -6.46 5.82 14.07
C ASN A 114 -5.17 5.79 13.22
N CYS A 115 -4.42 6.90 13.26
CA CYS A 115 -3.12 7.01 12.61
C CYS A 115 -1.95 6.58 13.50
N SER A 116 -2.03 6.78 14.82
CA SER A 116 -0.96 6.45 15.74
C SER A 116 -0.90 4.94 15.99
N GLU A 117 -0.24 4.23 15.07
CA GLU A 117 0.32 2.91 15.30
C GLU A 117 1.84 3.06 15.41
N GLU A 118 2.30 3.64 16.51
CA GLU A 118 3.71 3.52 16.88
C GLU A 118 3.97 2.08 17.27
N ARG A 119 4.71 1.36 16.41
CA ARG A 119 5.18 0.01 16.71
C ARG A 119 6.69 0.09 16.88
N GLU A 120 7.11 -0.06 18.13
CA GLU A 120 8.51 -0.14 18.52
C GLU A 120 9.23 -1.22 17.69
N ASN A 121 8.53 -2.33 17.39
CA ASN A 121 9.05 -3.41 16.56
C ASN A 121 8.08 -3.84 15.46
N ILE A 122 8.53 -3.80 14.21
CA ILE A 122 7.74 -4.28 13.05
C ILE A 122 7.95 -5.78 12.82
N ALA A 123 9.08 -6.34 13.25
CA ALA A 123 9.53 -7.69 12.97
C ALA A 123 9.50 -8.59 14.22
N THR A 124 8.37 -9.21 14.49
CA THR A 124 8.20 -10.05 15.70
C THR A 124 8.59 -11.50 15.44
N LEU A 125 9.08 -12.22 16.46
CA LEU A 125 9.28 -13.67 16.34
C LEU A 125 7.94 -14.41 16.32
N VAL A 126 7.81 -15.36 15.41
CA VAL A 126 6.66 -16.27 15.37
C VAL A 126 6.75 -17.24 16.55
N SER A 127 5.67 -17.34 17.33
CA SER A 127 5.60 -18.26 18.47
C SER A 127 5.93 -19.69 18.06
N GLY A 128 6.95 -20.29 18.70
CA GLY A 128 7.40 -21.66 18.42
C GLY A 128 8.57 -21.78 17.43
N SER A 129 9.09 -20.67 16.89
CA SER A 129 10.28 -20.66 16.03
C SER A 129 11.30 -19.62 16.48
N GLN A 130 12.58 -20.00 16.60
CA GLN A 130 13.67 -19.07 16.97
C GLN A 130 14.30 -18.35 15.76
N HIS A 131 13.83 -18.68 14.55
CA HIS A 131 14.44 -18.23 13.29
C HIS A 131 13.41 -17.69 12.31
N LEU A 132 12.13 -17.68 12.65
CA LEU A 132 11.06 -17.19 11.79
C LEU A 132 10.51 -15.88 12.35
N TYR A 133 10.62 -14.83 11.55
CA TYR A 133 10.13 -13.49 11.88
C TYR A 133 8.92 -13.18 11.02
N GLN A 134 7.94 -12.52 11.63
CA GLN A 134 6.76 -11.99 10.98
C GLN A 134 6.88 -10.47 10.94
N ILE A 135 6.70 -9.89 9.76
CA ILE A 135 6.75 -8.44 9.56
C ILE A 135 5.37 -8.00 9.12
N SER A 136 4.81 -7.01 9.81
CA SER A 136 3.41 -6.57 9.62
C SER A 136 3.34 -5.07 9.36
N LEU A 137 2.78 -4.67 8.22
CA LEU A 137 2.75 -3.26 7.77
C LEU A 137 1.36 -2.80 7.35
N PRO A 138 0.85 -1.66 7.84
CA PRO A 138 -0.49 -1.14 7.52
C PRO A 138 -0.50 -0.37 6.19
N ILE A 139 -0.10 -1.04 5.10
CA ILE A 139 0.05 -0.43 3.77
C ILE A 139 -0.96 -0.94 2.73
N ALA A 140 -1.69 -2.01 3.05
CA ALA A 140 -2.74 -2.49 2.16
C ALA A 140 -3.95 -1.51 2.16
N GLN A 141 -4.87 -1.77 1.25
CA GLN A 141 -6.11 -1.02 1.18
C GLN A 141 -6.83 -1.02 2.53
N ASN A 142 -7.45 0.12 2.86
CA ASN A 142 -8.17 0.36 4.10
C ASN A 142 -7.29 0.23 5.37
N GLY A 143 -5.96 0.33 5.22
CA GLY A 143 -5.03 0.25 6.34
C GLY A 143 -4.82 -1.16 6.88
N GLN A 144 -5.23 -2.19 6.12
CA GLN A 144 -4.98 -3.58 6.48
C GLN A 144 -3.48 -3.90 6.55
N LEU A 145 -3.13 -4.85 7.41
CA LEU A 145 -1.76 -5.31 7.59
C LEU A 145 -1.36 -6.26 6.45
N VAL A 146 -0.33 -5.89 5.69
CA VAL A 146 0.44 -6.82 4.87
C VAL A 146 1.40 -7.56 5.78
N VAL A 147 1.27 -8.88 5.82
CA VAL A 147 2.10 -9.76 6.66
C VAL A 147 3.01 -10.61 5.79
N PHE A 148 4.30 -10.59 6.09
CA PHE A 148 5.30 -11.41 5.41
C PHE A 148 6.21 -12.10 6.42
N HIS A 149 6.67 -13.28 6.05
CA HIS A 149 7.48 -14.13 6.91
C HIS A 149 8.91 -14.20 6.37
N VAL A 150 9.88 -13.99 7.24
CA VAL A 150 11.30 -14.00 6.91
C VAL A 150 12.03 -14.93 7.85
N THR A 151 12.78 -15.86 7.27
CA THR A 151 13.61 -16.79 8.03
C THR A 151 15.04 -16.25 8.17
N ASN A 152 15.56 -16.17 9.39
CA ASN A 152 16.96 -15.87 9.64
C ASN A 152 17.82 -17.12 9.36
N ARG A 153 18.68 -17.04 8.34
CA ARG A 153 19.54 -18.16 7.93
C ARG A 153 20.68 -18.40 8.92
N GLN A 154 21.27 -17.36 9.47
CA GLN A 154 22.40 -17.47 10.39
C GLN A 154 21.98 -18.15 11.70
N ALA A 155 20.81 -17.77 12.24
CA ALA A 155 20.23 -18.42 13.40
C ALA A 155 19.98 -19.93 13.17
N LEU A 156 19.48 -20.30 11.98
CA LEU A 156 19.31 -21.71 11.61
C LEU A 156 20.63 -22.47 11.54
N LEU A 157 21.65 -21.91 10.89
CA LEU A 157 22.96 -22.57 10.74
C LEU A 157 23.62 -22.79 12.11
N ASN A 158 23.50 -21.83 13.03
CA ASN A 158 24.03 -21.97 14.39
C ASN A 158 23.34 -23.09 15.18
N VAL A 159 22.01 -23.25 15.02
CA VAL A 159 21.26 -24.33 15.67
C VAL A 159 21.65 -25.70 15.11
N VAL A 160 21.85 -25.80 13.79
CA VAL A 160 22.28 -27.05 13.14
C VAL A 160 23.69 -27.44 13.59
N ASN A 161 24.62 -26.48 13.61
CA ASN A 161 26.01 -26.72 14.00
C ASN A 161 26.18 -27.02 15.50
N SER A 162 25.18 -26.73 16.34
CA SER A 162 25.15 -27.06 17.76
C SER A 162 24.53 -28.43 18.08
N ARG A 163 24.00 -29.14 17.07
CA ARG A 163 23.42 -30.49 17.21
C ARG A 163 24.34 -31.61 16.69
N GLU A 164 25.48 -31.27 16.09
CA GLU A 164 26.59 -32.17 15.79
C GLU A 164 27.62 -32.16 16.93
#